data_AF-A0A7X1TSG9-F1
#
_entry.id   AF-A0A7X1TSG9-F1
#
_cell.length_a   1.000
_cell.length_b   1.000
_cell.length_c   1.000
_cell.angle_alpha   90.00
_cell.angle_beta   90.00
_cell.angle_gamma   90.00
#
_symmetry.space_group_name_H-M   'P 1'
#
loop_
_entity.id
_entity.type
_entity.pdbx_description
1 polymer ?
#
loop_
_entity_poly.entity_id
_entity_poly.type
_entity_poly.pdbx_seq_one_letter_code
_entity_poly.pdbx_strand_id
1 'polypeptide(L)'
;MSGRKRRKAGTVEEARRILWRALERAGALADAEEQTPGDTLRVLHAVSQGVAAYVRVCEVADLEARLEALERAAEREPEGQGGEKTGPRLGKGAA
;
A
#
# COMPACT_ATOMS: atom_id res chain seq x y z
N MET A 1 21.54 -13.80 -27.62
CA MET A 1 20.98 -12.70 -26.81
C MET A 1 20.02 -13.31 -25.80
N SER A 2 20.41 -13.45 -24.53
CA SER A 2 19.59 -14.12 -23.52
C SER A 2 18.46 -13.19 -23.07
N GLY A 3 17.22 -13.54 -23.41
CA GLY A 3 16.04 -12.80 -22.99
C GLY A 3 15.98 -12.74 -21.47
N ARG A 4 16.14 -11.54 -20.90
CA ARG A 4 15.96 -11.28 -19.47
C ARG A 4 14.53 -11.71 -19.13
N LYS A 5 14.37 -12.91 -18.54
CA LYS A 5 13.08 -13.37 -18.02
C LYS A 5 12.56 -12.28 -17.08
N ARG A 6 11.54 -11.53 -17.51
CA ARG A 6 10.81 -10.60 -16.65
C ARG A 6 10.30 -11.44 -15.48
N ARG A 7 10.93 -11.30 -14.31
CA ARG A 7 10.40 -11.91 -13.09
C ARG A 7 9.00 -11.32 -12.90
N LYS A 8 8.03 -12.18 -12.59
CA LYS A 8 6.67 -11.76 -12.23
C LYS A 8 6.79 -10.64 -11.19
N ALA A 9 6.05 -9.54 -11.38
CA ALA A 9 5.93 -8.53 -10.36
C ALA A 9 5.36 -9.21 -9.11
N GLY A 10 6.01 -9.04 -7.96
CA GLY A 10 5.52 -9.56 -6.68
C GLY A 10 4.29 -8.80 -6.22
N THR A 11 3.56 -9.36 -5.25
CA THR A 11 2.41 -8.70 -4.60
C THR A 11 2.85 -7.75 -3.48
N VAL A 12 1.97 -6.82 -3.07
CA VAL A 12 2.19 -5.93 -1.93
C VAL A 12 2.40 -6.76 -0.64
N GLU A 13 1.61 -7.82 -0.45
CA GLU A 13 1.77 -8.79 0.64
C GLU A 13 3.14 -9.47 0.64
N GLU A 14 3.65 -9.86 -0.54
CA GLU A 14 4.99 -10.44 -0.65
C GLU A 14 6.07 -9.43 -0.28
N ALA A 15 5.95 -8.19 -0.76
CA ALA A 15 6.87 -7.11 -0.38
C ALA A 15 6.85 -6.85 1.13
N ARG A 16 5.67 -6.80 1.75
CA ARG A 16 5.50 -6.64 3.20
C ARG A 16 6.22 -7.73 3.97
N ARG A 17 6.03 -9.01 3.58
CA ARG A 17 6.71 -10.15 4.21
C ARG A 17 8.23 -10.10 4.07
N ILE A 18 8.74 -9.70 2.90
CA ILE A 18 10.18 -9.61 2.65
C ILE A 18 10.80 -8.51 3.52
N LEU A 19 10.16 -7.34 3.57
CA LEU A 19 10.64 -6.21 4.38
C LEU A 19 10.62 -6.54 5.87
N TRP A 20 9.56 -7.19 6.37
CA TRP A 20 9.49 -7.63 7.76
C TRP A 20 10.66 -8.57 8.12
N ARG A 21 10.92 -9.58 7.30
CA ARG A 21 12.05 -10.51 7.49
C ARG A 21 13.41 -9.80 7.47
N ALA A 22 13.55 -8.74 6.68
CA ALA A 22 14.77 -7.95 6.65
C ALA A 22 14.96 -7.16 7.95
N LEU A 23 13.88 -6.62 8.51
CA LEU A 23 13.90 -5.93 9.80
C LEU A 23 14.22 -6.88 10.96
N GLU A 24 13.62 -8.07 11.00
CA GLU A 24 13.94 -9.10 11.99
C GLU A 24 15.43 -9.47 11.96
N ARG A 25 16.00 -9.62 10.75
CA ARG A 25 17.43 -9.89 10.59
C ARG A 25 18.31 -8.73 11.03
N ALA A 26 17.90 -7.50 10.75
CA ALA A 26 18.64 -6.32 11.21
C ALA A 26 18.60 -6.24 12.74
N GLY A 27 17.47 -6.57 13.38
CA GLY A 27 17.36 -6.67 14.83
C GLY A 27 18.27 -7.73 15.42
N ALA A 28 18.28 -8.94 14.86
CA ALA A 28 19.18 -10.00 15.31
C ALA A 28 20.67 -9.62 15.17
N LEU A 29 21.03 -8.87 14.12
CA LEU A 29 22.38 -8.32 13.99
C LEU A 29 22.66 -7.24 15.05
N ALA A 30 21.66 -6.43 15.41
CA ALA A 30 21.76 -5.39 16.44
C ALA A 30 22.06 -5.96 17.84
N ASP A 31 21.63 -7.19 18.11
CA ASP A 31 21.80 -7.87 19.40
C ASP A 31 23.08 -8.72 19.48
N ALA A 32 23.91 -8.75 18.43
CA ALA A 32 25.15 -9.52 18.41
C ALA A 32 26.17 -8.98 19.44
N GLU A 33 26.79 -9.88 20.22
CA GLU A 33 27.73 -9.54 21.30
C GLU A 33 29.00 -8.82 20.81
N GLU A 34 29.48 -9.19 19.62
CA GLU A 34 30.63 -8.54 18.97
C GLU A 34 30.15 -7.65 17.82
N GLN A 35 30.11 -6.33 18.06
CA GLN A 35 29.89 -5.33 17.02
C GLN A 35 31.03 -4.33 16.96
N THR A 36 31.46 -4.05 15.73
CA THR A 36 32.24 -2.83 15.49
C THR A 36 31.31 -1.62 15.39
N PRO A 37 31.80 -0.40 15.64
CA PRO A 37 31.01 0.82 15.41
C PRO A 37 30.44 0.90 13.98
N GLY A 38 31.17 0.35 13.00
CA GLY A 38 30.73 0.29 11.61
C GLY A 38 29.57 -0.69 11.37
N ASP A 39 29.48 -1.77 12.14
CA ASP A 39 28.35 -2.71 12.08
C ASP A 39 27.10 -2.06 12.68
N THR A 40 27.23 -1.40 13.84
CA THR A 40 26.12 -0.69 14.49
C THR A 40 25.51 0.37 13.58
N LEU A 41 26.33 1.20 12.92
CA LEU A 41 25.84 2.22 11.98
C LEU A 41 25.13 1.60 10.76
N ARG A 42 25.63 0.47 10.24
CA ARG A 42 24.98 -0.25 9.14
C ARG A 42 23.62 -0.81 9.54
N VAL A 43 23.52 -1.37 10.75
CA VAL A 43 22.26 -1.87 11.31
C VAL A 43 21.26 -0.73 11.48
N LEU A 44 21.65 0.37 12.13
CA LEU A 44 20.78 1.53 12.33
C LEU A 44 20.28 2.12 11.01
N HIS A 45 21.15 2.21 10.02
CA HIS A 45 20.78 2.65 8.67
C HIS A 45 19.78 1.68 8.02
N ALA A 46 20.06 0.37 8.05
CA ALA A 46 19.19 -0.65 7.47
C ALA A 46 17.81 -0.67 8.12
N VAL A 47 17.74 -0.55 9.45
CA VAL A 47 16.46 -0.44 10.19
C VAL A 47 15.71 0.81 9.77
N SER A 48 16.37 1.97 9.74
CA SER A 48 15.73 3.25 9.38
C SER A 48 15.13 3.20 7.97
N GLN A 49 15.88 2.65 7.00
CA GLN A 49 15.40 2.48 5.63
C GLN A 49 14.29 1.42 5.52
N GLY A 50 14.47 0.28 6.20
CA GLY A 50 13.52 -0.83 6.19
C GLY A 50 12.17 -0.45 6.79
N VAL A 51 12.16 0.26 7.91
CA VAL A 51 10.92 0.73 8.56
C VAL A 51 10.19 1.71 7.65
N ALA A 52 10.89 2.70 7.08
CA ALA A 52 10.27 3.66 6.18
C ALA A 52 9.68 2.98 4.93
N ALA A 53 10.34 1.94 4.39
CA ALA A 53 9.80 1.15 3.28
C ALA A 53 8.59 0.31 3.72
N TYR A 54 8.65 -0.32 4.89
CA TYR A 54 7.59 -1.17 5.42
C TYR A 54 6.30 -0.38 5.68
N VAL A 55 6.40 0.81 6.28
CA VAL A 55 5.25 1.71 6.51
C VAL A 55 4.55 2.04 5.19
N ARG A 56 5.32 2.46 4.18
CA ARG A 56 4.76 2.77 2.85
C ARG A 56 4.05 1.58 2.21
N VAL A 57 4.57 0.36 2.36
CA VAL A 57 3.91 -0.85 1.84
C VAL A 57 2.60 -1.12 2.59
N CYS A 58 2.55 -0.90 3.91
CA CYS A 58 1.31 -1.04 4.67
C CYS A 58 0.26 0.00 4.25
N GLU A 59 0.68 1.26 4.06
CA GLU A 59 -0.20 2.32 3.57
C GLU A 59 -0.80 1.97 2.20
N VAL A 60 0.01 1.44 1.27
CA VAL A 60 -0.48 0.97 -0.03
C VAL A 60 -1.48 -0.17 0.12
N ALA A 61 -1.18 -1.17 0.95
CA ALA A 61 -2.10 -2.29 1.19
C ALA A 61 -3.44 -1.83 1.76
N ASP A 62 -3.43 -0.87 2.69
CA ASP A 62 -4.65 -0.30 3.26
C ASP A 62 -5.45 0.49 2.21
N LEU A 63 -4.76 1.23 1.32
CA LEU A 63 -5.39 1.95 0.22
C LEU A 63 -6.03 0.99 -0.80
N GLU A 64 -5.34 -0.10 -1.17
CA GLU A 64 -5.88 -1.15 -2.04
C GLU A 64 -7.13 -1.80 -1.42
N ALA A 65 -7.09 -2.15 -0.14
CA ALA A 65 -8.24 -2.72 0.56
C ALA A 65 -9.45 -1.77 0.61
N ARG A 66 -9.20 -0.47 0.79
CA ARG A 66 -10.25 0.57 0.77
C ARG A 66 -10.83 0.75 -0.62
N LEU A 67 -10.00 0.76 -1.66
CA LEU A 67 -10.46 0.85 -3.05
C LEU A 67 -11.34 -0.34 -3.41
N GLU A 68 -10.89 -1.56 -3.12
CA GLU A 68 -11.71 -2.75 -3.38
C GLU A 68 -13.05 -2.72 -2.62
N ALA A 69 -13.07 -2.20 -1.38
CA ALA A 69 -14.31 -2.06 -0.62
C ALA A 69 -15.28 -1.07 -1.27
N LEU A 70 -14.76 0.05 -1.79
CA LEU A 70 -15.55 1.05 -2.52
C LEU A 70 -16.06 0.51 -3.86
N GLU A 71 -15.21 -0.19 -4.62
CA GLU A 71 -15.60 -0.83 -5.88
C GLU A 71 -16.71 -1.85 -5.66
N ARG A 72 -16.57 -2.71 -4.65
CA ARG A 72 -17.63 -3.67 -4.24
C ARG A 72 -18.91 -2.98 -3.76
N ALA A 73 -18.82 -1.79 -3.16
CA ALA A 73 -19.99 -1.03 -2.75
C ALA A 73 -20.72 -0.41 -3.95
N ALA A 74 -19.97 0.15 -4.91
CA ALA A 74 -20.51 0.72 -6.14
C ALA A 74 -21.18 -0.35 -7.03
N GLU A 75 -20.61 -1.54 -7.14
CA GLU A 75 -21.23 -2.67 -7.86
C GLU A 75 -22.52 -3.19 -7.20
N ARG A 76 -22.68 -2.96 -5.89
CA ARG A 76 -23.87 -3.36 -5.13
C ARG A 76 -24.98 -2.31 -5.16
N GLU A 77 -24.70 -1.09 -5.61
CA GLU A 77 -25.77 -0.15 -5.93
C GLU A 77 -26.44 -0.67 -7.20
N PRO A 78 -27.67 -1.22 -7.13
CA PRO A 78 -28.38 -1.57 -8.35
C PRO A 78 -28.59 -0.28 -9.15
N GLU A 79 -28.46 -0.35 -10.47
CA GLU A 79 -28.93 0.67 -11.41
C GLU A 79 -30.41 0.98 -11.11
N GLY A 80 -30.64 1.92 -10.19
CA GLY A 80 -31.92 2.09 -9.51
C GLY A 80 -32.09 3.45 -8.87
N GLN A 81 -31.21 4.41 -9.17
CA GLN A 81 -31.48 5.85 -9.07
C GLN A 81 -31.44 6.50 -10.45
N GLY A 82 -31.97 5.79 -11.45
CA GLY A 82 -32.60 6.39 -12.62
C GLY A 82 -34.05 6.76 -12.30
N GLY A 83 -34.26 7.87 -11.58
CA GLY A 83 -35.56 8.54 -11.49
C GLY A 83 -36.09 8.76 -10.08
N GLU A 84 -36.02 9.99 -9.57
CA GLU A 84 -37.19 10.86 -9.50
C GLU A 84 -36.76 12.33 -9.32
N LYS A 85 -37.55 13.24 -9.87
CA LYS A 85 -37.26 14.65 -10.11
C LYS A 85 -37.51 15.49 -8.86
N THR A 86 -36.50 16.15 -8.28
CA THR A 86 -36.73 17.38 -7.47
C THR A 86 -35.51 18.30 -7.47
N GLY A 87 -35.06 18.72 -8.66
CA GLY A 87 -34.36 20.01 -8.79
C GLY A 87 -35.42 21.11 -8.91
N PRO A 88 -35.30 22.27 -8.24
CA PRO A 88 -36.26 23.36 -8.38
C PRO A 88 -36.30 23.79 -9.86
N ARG A 89 -37.41 23.53 -10.55
CA ARG A 89 -37.61 24.04 -11.91
C ARG A 89 -37.84 25.55 -11.78
N LEU A 90 -36.79 26.33 -12.04
CA LEU A 90 -36.89 27.75 -12.34
C LEU A 90 -37.89 27.90 -13.49
N GLY A 91 -39.11 28.33 -13.15
CA GLY A 91 -40.17 28.55 -14.12
C GLY A 91 -39.73 29.59 -15.13
N LYS A 92 -39.60 29.19 -16.40
CA LYS A 92 -39.72 30.12 -17.51
C LYS A 92 -41.19 30.56 -17.58
N GLY A 93 -41.51 31.62 -16.85
CA GLY A 93 -42.69 32.44 -17.10
C GLY A 93 -42.26 33.68 -17.85
N ALA A 94 -42.42 33.65 -19.17
CA ALA A 94 -42.53 34.87 -19.96
C ALA A 94 -44.00 35.30 -19.94
N ALA A 95 -44.27 36.52 -19.50
CA ALA A 95 -45.39 37.37 -19.89
C ALA A 95 -45.09 38.80 -19.41
#